data_AF-A0A2S9KB37-F1
#
_entry.id   AF-A0A2S9KB37-F1
#
_cell.length_a   1.000
_cell.length_b   1.000
_cell.length_c   1.000
_cell.angle_alpha   90.00
_cell.angle_beta   90.00
_cell.angle_gamma   90.00
#
_symmetry.space_group_name_H-M   'P 1'
#
loop_
_entity.id
_entity.type
_entity.pdbx_description
1 polymer ?
#
loop_
_entity_poly.entity_id
_entity_poly.type
_entity_poly.pdbx_seq_one_letter_code
_entity_poly.pdbx_strand_id
1 'polypeptide(L)'
;MALALAGPVAACGQECQHGHGRLHAGGPGLTTWFITRHPGAIDWAHAQQLQVDHFVNHLDPALIRAGDTVMGSLPVHLAAAICERGARYLHLSLDLPAELRGRELSVQQLHQFSARLRPFQVTALPASVR
;
A
#
# COMPACT_ATOMS: atom_id res chain seq x y z
N MET A 1 14.27 52.66 -47.29
CA MET A 1 13.34 51.56 -46.96
C MET A 1 12.73 51.86 -45.59
N ALA A 2 11.40 51.79 -45.51
CA ALA A 2 10.49 52.15 -44.42
C ALA A 2 10.91 51.64 -43.01
N LEU A 3 10.80 52.42 -41.93
CA LEU A 3 9.59 52.82 -41.16
C LEU A 3 8.79 51.65 -40.55
N ALA A 4 8.79 51.54 -39.22
CA ALA A 4 7.65 51.29 -38.30
C ALA A 4 8.24 50.91 -36.91
N LEU A 5 8.05 51.63 -35.79
CA LEU A 5 6.84 52.07 -35.05
C LEU A 5 6.08 50.96 -34.32
N ALA A 6 5.69 51.32 -33.07
CA ALA A 6 4.76 50.68 -32.14
C ALA A 6 5.28 49.40 -31.45
N GLY A 7 5.11 49.19 -30.15
CA GLY A 7 4.14 49.74 -29.21
C GLY A 7 3.76 48.63 -28.21
N PRO A 8 3.01 48.93 -27.13
CA PRO A 8 3.17 48.28 -25.82
C PRO A 8 2.12 47.21 -25.47
N VAL A 9 2.42 46.49 -24.39
CA VAL A 9 1.52 45.92 -23.36
C VAL A 9 0.30 45.10 -23.82
N ALA A 10 0.27 43.84 -23.42
CA ALA A 10 -0.97 43.14 -23.05
C ALA A 10 -0.71 42.23 -21.84
N ALA A 11 -1.09 42.72 -20.67
CA ALA A 11 -1.45 41.89 -19.53
C ALA A 11 -2.94 41.54 -19.65
N CYS A 12 -3.29 40.25 -19.60
CA CYS A 12 -4.60 39.70 -19.21
C CYS A 12 -4.56 38.17 -19.44
N GLY A 13 -4.88 37.26 -18.53
CA GLY A 13 -5.45 37.40 -17.19
C GLY A 13 -5.60 36.02 -16.54
N GLN A 14 -6.11 36.05 -15.31
CA GLN A 14 -6.68 34.96 -14.52
C GLN A 14 -5.71 34.01 -13.80
N GLU A 15 -5.30 34.51 -12.64
CA GLU A 15 -5.47 33.86 -11.34
C GLU A 15 -6.48 32.69 -11.34
N CYS A 16 -5.97 31.47 -11.18
CA CYS A 16 -6.66 30.37 -10.52
C CYS A 16 -5.85 29.97 -9.29
N GLN A 17 -6.07 30.72 -8.21
CA GLN A 17 -6.54 30.17 -6.92
C GLN A 17 -6.01 28.79 -6.48
N HIS A 18 -5.27 28.82 -5.35
CA HIS A 18 -5.14 27.78 -4.32
C HIS A 18 -4.52 26.44 -4.77
N GLY A 19 -3.30 26.08 -4.36
CA GLY A 19 -2.90 25.93 -2.97
C GLY A 19 -2.67 24.44 -2.68
N HIS A 20 -1.40 24.04 -2.71
CA HIS A 20 -0.83 22.79 -2.16
C HIS A 20 -1.46 21.44 -2.54
N GLY A 21 -1.09 20.94 -3.73
CA GLY A 21 -1.04 19.51 -4.03
C GLY A 21 0.26 19.21 -4.77
N ARG A 22 1.19 18.56 -4.08
CA ARG A 22 2.57 18.30 -4.53
C ARG A 22 2.58 17.63 -5.92
N LEU A 23 3.04 18.35 -6.94
CA LEU A 23 3.42 17.79 -8.24
C LEU A 23 4.60 16.84 -8.02
N HIS A 24 4.35 15.54 -7.96
CA HIS A 24 5.41 14.54 -8.01
C HIS A 24 5.79 14.28 -9.47
N ALA A 25 6.82 14.98 -9.92
CA ALA A 25 7.52 14.67 -11.15
C ALA A 25 8.39 13.39 -10.97
N GLY A 26 8.22 12.41 -11.85
CA GLY A 26 9.29 11.48 -12.26
C GLY A 26 9.61 10.27 -11.37
N GLY A 27 8.72 9.29 -11.32
CA GLY A 27 8.93 7.95 -10.76
C GLY A 27 7.63 7.39 -10.18
N PRO A 28 7.32 6.08 -10.28
CA PRO A 28 6.14 5.57 -9.59
C PRO A 28 6.32 5.76 -8.08
N GLY A 29 5.39 6.49 -7.46
CA GLY A 29 5.35 6.61 -6.00
C GLY A 29 5.33 5.24 -5.35
N LEU A 30 5.94 5.12 -4.16
CA LEU A 30 5.90 3.90 -3.38
C LEU A 30 4.44 3.56 -3.08
N THR A 31 4.02 2.36 -3.44
CA THR A 31 2.62 1.94 -3.33
C THR A 31 2.43 1.12 -2.06
N THR A 32 1.30 1.37 -1.39
CA THR A 32 0.91 0.67 -0.18
C THR A 32 -0.27 -0.26 -0.45
N TRP A 33 -0.02 -1.56 -0.33
CA TRP A 33 -0.95 -2.63 -0.62
C TRP A 33 -1.47 -3.26 0.67
N PHE A 34 -2.77 -3.52 0.74
CA PHE A 34 -3.38 -4.33 1.81
C PHE A 34 -4.08 -5.53 1.19
N ILE A 35 -3.57 -6.72 1.48
CA ILE A 35 -4.05 -7.97 0.89
C ILE A 35 -4.98 -8.66 1.86
N THR A 36 -6.27 -8.66 1.55
CA THR A 36 -7.29 -9.32 2.37
C THR A 36 -8.55 -9.58 1.56
N ARG A 37 -9.22 -10.72 1.83
CA ARG A 37 -10.60 -10.99 1.38
C ARG A 37 -11.64 -10.75 2.48
N HIS A 38 -11.18 -10.39 3.67
CA HIS A 38 -11.95 -10.36 4.92
C HIS A 38 -12.47 -8.94 5.18
N PRO A 39 -13.80 -8.71 5.14
CA PRO A 39 -14.38 -7.39 5.40
C PRO A 39 -13.96 -6.81 6.75
N GLY A 40 -13.89 -7.64 7.80
CA GLY A 40 -13.46 -7.17 9.12
C GLY A 40 -12.05 -6.59 9.13
N ALA A 41 -11.13 -7.16 8.33
CA ALA A 41 -9.76 -6.64 8.23
C ALA A 41 -9.70 -5.29 7.49
N ILE A 42 -10.60 -5.07 6.53
CA ILE A 42 -10.75 -3.78 5.83
C ILE A 42 -11.28 -2.74 6.82
N ASP A 43 -12.35 -3.06 7.54
CA ASP A 43 -12.93 -2.18 8.57
C ASP A 43 -11.90 -1.83 9.65
N TRP A 44 -11.12 -2.82 10.08
CA TRP A 44 -10.03 -2.60 11.03
C TRP A 44 -8.95 -1.68 10.46
N ALA A 45 -8.53 -1.85 9.21
CA ALA A 45 -7.55 -0.97 8.57
C ALA A 45 -8.05 0.48 8.49
N HIS A 46 -9.34 0.68 8.18
CA HIS A 46 -9.97 2.00 8.20
C HIS A 46 -10.04 2.59 9.61
N ALA A 47 -10.41 1.79 10.62
CA ALA A 47 -10.44 2.22 12.01
C ALA A 47 -9.04 2.61 12.53
N GLN A 48 -7.98 1.97 12.02
CA GLN A 48 -6.59 2.33 12.29
C GLN A 48 -6.08 3.50 11.43
N GLN A 49 -6.92 4.05 10.54
CA GLN A 49 -6.58 5.15 9.62
C GLN A 49 -5.35 4.87 8.75
N LEU A 50 -5.15 3.60 8.37
CA LEU A 50 -4.03 3.20 7.52
C LEU A 50 -4.15 3.85 6.14
N GLN A 51 -3.04 4.39 5.65
CA GLN A 51 -2.95 4.88 4.28
C GLN A 51 -2.67 3.69 3.37
N VAL A 52 -3.69 3.27 2.61
CA VAL A 52 -3.64 2.12 1.71
C VAL A 52 -4.09 2.58 0.33
N ASP A 53 -3.24 2.42 -0.67
CA ASP A 53 -3.56 2.76 -2.06
C ASP A 53 -4.43 1.67 -2.70
N HIS A 54 -4.17 0.41 -2.36
CA HIS A 54 -4.84 -0.74 -2.94
C HIS A 54 -5.24 -1.78 -1.90
N PHE A 55 -6.56 -2.00 -1.77
CA PHE A 55 -7.12 -3.18 -1.13
C PHE A 55 -7.39 -4.24 -2.20
N VAL A 56 -6.73 -5.39 -2.10
CA VAL A 56 -6.89 -6.47 -3.09
C VAL A 56 -7.06 -7.83 -2.41
N ASN A 57 -7.89 -8.69 -3.00
CA ASN A 57 -8.17 -10.03 -2.47
C ASN A 57 -7.02 -11.00 -2.74
N HIS A 58 -6.35 -10.84 -3.89
CA HIS A 58 -5.26 -11.68 -4.34
C HIS A 58 -4.09 -10.80 -4.77
N LEU A 59 -2.90 -11.21 -4.39
CA LEU A 59 -1.67 -10.54 -4.79
C LEU A 59 -1.04 -11.29 -5.95
N ASP A 60 -0.83 -10.61 -7.06
CA ASP A 60 0.17 -11.00 -8.05
C ASP A 60 1.52 -10.36 -7.66
N PRO A 61 2.53 -11.12 -7.21
CA PRO A 61 3.83 -10.57 -6.83
C PRO A 61 4.52 -9.81 -7.97
N ALA A 62 4.18 -10.08 -9.24
CA ALA A 62 4.77 -9.40 -10.38
C ALA A 62 4.48 -7.89 -10.41
N LEU A 63 3.40 -7.46 -9.75
CA LEU A 63 3.00 -6.04 -9.64
C LEU A 63 3.79 -5.27 -8.59
N ILE A 64 4.39 -5.96 -7.62
CA ILE A 64 5.07 -5.33 -6.49
C ILE A 64 6.44 -4.79 -6.92
N ARG A 65 6.75 -3.57 -6.50
CA ARG A 65 8.04 -2.93 -6.77
C ARG A 65 8.88 -2.82 -5.50
N ALA A 66 10.19 -2.68 -5.68
CA ALA A 66 11.10 -2.39 -4.57
C ALA A 66 10.66 -1.09 -3.87
N GLY A 67 10.62 -1.11 -2.54
CA GLY A 67 10.16 0.01 -1.72
C GLY A 67 8.65 0.07 -1.49
N ASP A 68 7.83 -0.73 -2.18
CA ASP A 68 6.40 -0.87 -1.84
C ASP A 68 6.24 -1.40 -0.42
N THR A 69 5.11 -1.07 0.21
CA THR A 69 4.70 -1.69 1.47
C THR A 69 3.52 -2.62 1.22
N VAL A 70 3.66 -3.88 1.58
CA VAL A 70 2.60 -4.89 1.45
C VAL A 70 2.18 -5.36 2.83
N MET A 71 0.89 -5.27 3.12
CA MET A 71 0.28 -5.58 4.41
C MET A 71 -0.72 -6.73 4.29
N GLY A 72 -0.85 -7.52 5.35
CA GLY A 72 -1.90 -8.54 5.47
C GLY A 72 -1.36 -9.90 5.90
N SER A 73 -2.23 -10.90 5.93
CA SER A 73 -1.87 -12.28 6.27
C SER A 73 -1.68 -13.10 4.99
N LEU A 74 -0.47 -13.07 4.45
CA LEU A 74 -0.13 -13.76 3.21
C LEU A 74 0.34 -15.20 3.46
N PRO A 75 0.06 -16.13 2.53
CA PRO A 75 0.82 -17.37 2.43
C PRO A 75 2.32 -17.11 2.43
N VAL A 76 3.09 -17.93 3.15
CA VAL A 76 4.53 -17.72 3.38
C VAL A 76 5.35 -17.59 2.09
N HIS A 77 4.99 -18.32 1.03
CA HIS A 77 5.67 -18.25 -0.26
C HIS A 77 5.47 -16.90 -0.96
N LEU A 78 4.28 -16.27 -0.83
CA LEU A 78 4.05 -14.92 -1.36
C LEU A 78 4.79 -13.87 -0.55
N ALA A 79 4.81 -14.02 0.79
CA ALA A 79 5.60 -13.16 1.66
C ALA A 79 7.10 -13.21 1.31
N ALA A 80 7.64 -14.38 0.99
CA ALA A 80 9.01 -14.53 0.51
C ALA A 80 9.24 -13.81 -0.82
N ALA A 81 8.34 -14.00 -1.79
CA ALA A 81 8.45 -13.39 -3.11
C ALA A 81 8.44 -11.85 -3.07
N ILE A 82 7.61 -11.23 -2.22
CA ILE A 82 7.63 -9.76 -2.08
C ILE A 82 8.90 -9.26 -1.37
N CYS A 83 9.39 -10.00 -0.39
CA CYS A 83 10.62 -9.65 0.34
C CYS A 83 11.83 -9.73 -0.59
N GLU A 84 11.89 -10.74 -1.46
CA GLU A 84 12.92 -10.90 -2.49
C GLU A 84 12.94 -9.73 -3.49
N ARG A 85 11.76 -9.18 -3.80
CA ARG A 85 11.62 -8.00 -4.68
C ARG A 85 11.98 -6.68 -4.00
N GLY A 86 12.41 -6.70 -2.74
CA GLY A 86 12.78 -5.50 -1.99
C GLY A 86 11.59 -4.68 -1.49
N ALA A 87 10.39 -5.27 -1.42
CA ALA A 87 9.25 -4.64 -0.78
C ALA A 87 9.25 -4.91 0.74
N ARG A 88 8.66 -4.00 1.50
CA ARG A 88 8.48 -4.14 2.94
C ARG A 88 7.22 -4.95 3.22
N TYR A 89 7.36 -6.08 3.89
CA TYR A 89 6.21 -6.88 4.33
C TYR A 89 5.79 -6.57 5.77
N LEU A 90 4.50 -6.27 5.98
CA LEU A 90 3.86 -6.17 7.29
C LEU A 90 2.80 -7.28 7.45
N HIS A 91 3.04 -8.23 8.35
CA HIS A 91 2.09 -9.29 8.64
C HIS A 91 0.99 -8.81 9.60
N LEU A 92 -0.28 -9.05 9.25
CA LEU A 92 -1.40 -8.87 10.17
C LEU A 92 -1.43 -10.04 11.15
N SER A 93 -0.95 -9.81 12.37
CA SER A 93 -0.88 -10.79 13.46
C SER A 93 -2.07 -10.65 14.39
N LEU A 94 -2.62 -11.77 14.86
CA LEU A 94 -3.67 -11.84 15.87
C LEU A 94 -3.34 -12.94 16.88
N ASP A 95 -3.73 -12.73 18.14
CA ASP A 95 -3.57 -13.73 19.20
C ASP A 95 -4.84 -14.58 19.29
N LEU A 96 -5.03 -15.44 18.27
CA LEU A 96 -6.22 -16.27 18.12
C LEU A 96 -6.10 -17.63 18.81
N PRO A 97 -7.16 -18.06 19.53
CA PRO A 97 -7.27 -19.45 19.95
C PRO A 97 -7.45 -20.37 18.73
N ALA A 98 -7.11 -21.65 18.87
CA ALA A 98 -7.01 -22.57 17.74
C ALA A 98 -8.35 -22.74 17.01
N GLU A 99 -9.46 -22.68 17.74
CA GLU A 99 -10.82 -22.94 17.22
C GLU A 99 -11.33 -21.81 16.32
N LEU A 100 -10.72 -20.61 16.44
CA LEU A 100 -11.08 -19.41 15.66
C LEU A 100 -10.15 -19.17 14.47
N ARG A 101 -9.08 -19.94 14.30
CA ARG A 101 -8.19 -19.82 13.14
C ARG A 101 -8.94 -20.16 11.85
N GLY A 102 -8.71 -19.37 10.80
CA GLY A 102 -9.34 -19.57 9.49
C GLY A 102 -10.81 -19.17 9.41
N ARG A 103 -11.40 -18.64 10.49
CA ARG A 103 -12.77 -18.10 10.48
C ARG A 103 -12.77 -16.62 10.10
N GLU A 104 -13.89 -16.15 9.55
CA GLU A 104 -14.15 -14.72 9.38
C GLU A 104 -14.29 -14.07 10.76
N LEU A 105 -13.67 -12.91 10.95
CA LEU A 105 -13.68 -12.17 12.22
C LEU A 105 -14.25 -10.77 12.00
N SER A 106 -15.12 -10.34 12.90
CA SER A 106 -15.59 -8.95 12.96
C SER A 106 -14.49 -7.99 13.43
N VAL A 107 -14.64 -6.70 13.17
CA VAL A 107 -13.74 -5.65 13.68
C VAL A 107 -13.57 -5.71 15.20
N GLN A 108 -14.66 -5.98 15.94
CA GLN A 108 -14.62 -6.12 17.41
C GLN A 108 -13.75 -7.31 17.83
N GLN A 109 -13.86 -8.44 17.13
CA GLN A 109 -13.00 -9.61 17.39
C GLN A 109 -11.54 -9.32 17.02
N LEU A 110 -11.27 -8.57 15.94
CA LEU A 110 -9.90 -8.16 15.60
C LEU A 110 -9.28 -7.33 16.73
N HIS A 111 -10.04 -6.40 17.32
CA HIS A 111 -9.58 -5.67 18.51
C HIS A 111 -9.38 -6.59 19.71
N GLN A 112 -10.35 -7.47 20.00
CA GLN A 112 -10.29 -8.42 21.11
C GLN A 112 -9.05 -9.32 21.03
N PHE A 113 -8.71 -9.80 19.83
CA PHE A 113 -7.56 -10.68 19.58
C PHE A 113 -6.28 -9.92 19.22
N SER A 114 -6.19 -8.64 19.62
CA SER A 114 -4.97 -7.84 19.51
C SER A 114 -4.40 -7.78 18.09
N ALA A 115 -5.26 -7.57 17.09
CA ALA A 115 -4.84 -7.40 15.70
C ALA A 115 -3.81 -6.29 15.57
N ARG A 116 -2.70 -6.59 14.88
CA ARG A 116 -1.55 -5.67 14.74
C ARG A 116 -0.73 -5.98 13.51
N LEU A 117 -0.21 -4.94 12.88
CA LEU A 117 0.75 -5.07 11.78
C LEU A 117 2.17 -5.08 12.32
N ARG A 118 2.97 -6.07 11.92
CA ARG A 118 4.38 -6.18 12.29
C ARG A 118 5.26 -6.43 11.08
N PRO A 119 6.45 -5.83 10.99
CA PRO A 119 7.38 -6.13 9.92
C PRO A 119 7.90 -7.56 10.02
N PHE A 120 7.97 -8.24 8.88
CA PHE A 120 8.61 -9.55 8.73
C PHE A 120 9.51 -9.55 7.51
N GLN A 121 10.64 -10.24 7.62
CA GLN A 121 11.47 -10.62 6.48
C GLN A 121 11.32 -12.12 6.30
N VAL A 122 10.91 -12.54 5.10
CA VAL A 122 10.74 -13.96 4.77
C VAL A 122 11.68 -14.28 3.62
N THR A 123 12.44 -15.37 3.75
CA THR A 123 13.35 -15.86 2.71
C THR A 123 13.02 -17.31 2.43
N ALA A 124 12.66 -17.61 1.18
CA ALA A 124 12.55 -18.98 0.72
C ALA A 124 13.94 -19.59 0.67
N LEU A 125 14.12 -20.74 1.32
CA LEU A 125 15.38 -21.48 1.26
C LEU A 125 15.33 -22.48 0.10
N PRO A 126 16.48 -22.83 -0.48
CA PRO A 126 16.55 -23.89 -1.48
C PRO A 126 15.92 -25.18 -0.95
N ALA A 127 15.08 -25.81 -1.77
CA ALA A 127 14.47 -27.08 -1.42
C ALA A 127 15.56 -28.12 -1.12
N SER A 128 15.56 -28.62 0.10
CA SER A 128 16.43 -29.71 0.54
C SER A 128 15.55 -30.91 0.85
N VAL A 129 15.17 -31.65 -0.19
CA VAL A 129 14.49 -32.94 0.02
C VAL A 129 15.58 -33.96 0.34
N ARG A 130 15.57 -34.49 1.57
CA ARG A 130 16.29 -35.71 1.92
C ARG A 130 15.29 -36.85 1.96
#